data_AF-A0A3P7EH98-F1
#
_entry.id   AF-A0A3P7EH98-F1
#
_cell.length_a   1.000
_cell.length_b   1.000
_cell.length_c   1.000
_cell.angle_alpha   90.00
_cell.angle_beta   90.00
_cell.angle_gamma   90.00
#
_symmetry.space_group_name_H-M   'P 1'
#
loop_
_entity.id
_entity.type
_entity.pdbx_description
1 polymer ?
#
loop_
_entity_poly.entity_id
_entity_poly.type
_entity_poly.pdbx_seq_one_letter_code
_entity_poly.pdbx_strand_id
1 'polypeptide(L)'
;MIIQGLCLTPGLSILNWCDLAIHTYFLVYFLLRLGAAVDRNMFFFKITSLVDVLTICGSYVAAFQPRYHLDLGFLRALNIFNFGEVLNYMGILSSNHVIETVDVFFIMFAMWMVASGLIHLIIHLGDFWEEDHKALQWNYLDCCYFLLVTMSTVGFGDFYPVTILGRLYICVFIPVAIVSLRM
;
A
#
# COMPACT_ATOMS: atom_id res chain seq x y z
N MET A 1 -2.26 -16.48 22.02
CA MET A 1 -3.55 -16.58 22.73
C MET A 1 -4.31 -15.28 22.42
N ILE A 2 -5.32 -15.15 21.57
CA ILE A 2 -6.24 -16.03 20.86
C ILE A 2 -6.54 -15.33 19.50
N ILE A 3 -5.77 -15.64 18.45
CA ILE A 3 -6.16 -15.32 17.05
C ILE A 3 -7.07 -16.46 16.51
N GLN A 4 -7.47 -17.40 17.37
CA GLN A 4 -8.53 -18.37 17.08
C GLN A 4 -9.96 -17.82 17.33
N GLY A 5 -10.12 -16.50 17.51
CA GLY A 5 -11.41 -15.86 17.81
C GLY A 5 -12.08 -15.08 16.67
N LEU A 6 -11.39 -14.83 15.54
CA LEU A 6 -11.95 -14.02 14.44
C LEU A 6 -12.35 -14.85 13.22
N CYS A 7 -12.77 -16.10 13.45
CA CYS A 7 -13.63 -16.76 12.48
C CYS A 7 -15.03 -16.14 12.59
N LEU A 8 -15.38 -15.30 11.62
CA LEU A 8 -16.73 -14.85 11.29
C LEU A 8 -17.51 -14.05 12.36
N THR A 9 -17.21 -12.76 12.49
CA THR A 9 -18.34 -11.83 12.63
C THR A 9 -19.02 -11.71 11.25
N PRO A 10 -20.36 -11.68 11.16
CA PRO A 10 -21.05 -11.54 9.87
C PRO A 10 -20.60 -10.26 9.13
N GLY A 11 -20.24 -9.21 9.86
CA GLY A 11 -19.71 -7.97 9.27
C GLY A 11 -18.37 -8.14 8.55
N LEU A 12 -17.46 -8.98 9.06
CA LEU A 12 -16.15 -9.19 8.43
C LEU A 12 -16.25 -10.07 7.18
N SER A 13 -17.17 -11.04 7.17
CA SER A 13 -17.41 -11.85 5.96
C SER A 13 -18.04 -11.01 4.85
N ILE A 14 -19.01 -10.14 5.18
CA ILE A 14 -19.62 -9.20 4.22
C ILE A 14 -18.54 -8.28 3.64
N LEU A 15 -17.66 -7.74 4.47
CA LEU A 15 -16.58 -6.87 4.01
C LEU A 15 -15.64 -7.59 3.04
N ASN A 16 -15.28 -8.85 3.31
CA ASN A 16 -14.43 -9.63 2.42
C ASN A 16 -15.09 -9.94 1.06
N TRP A 17 -16.39 -10.25 1.06
CA TRP A 17 -17.15 -10.45 -0.19
C TRP A 17 -17.29 -9.16 -1.00
N CYS A 18 -17.55 -8.03 -0.33
CA CYS A 18 -17.56 -6.73 -0.98
C CYS A 18 -16.18 -6.40 -1.58
N ASP A 19 -15.11 -6.66 -0.84
CA ASP A 19 -13.73 -6.43 -1.31
C ASP A 19 -13.40 -7.27 -2.55
N LEU A 20 -13.74 -8.57 -2.53
CA LEU A 20 -13.56 -9.45 -3.68
C LEU A 20 -14.36 -8.99 -4.90
N ALA A 21 -15.61 -8.53 -4.71
CA ALA A 21 -16.44 -8.03 -5.79
C ALA A 21 -15.84 -6.77 -6.44
N ILE A 22 -15.34 -5.84 -5.62
CA ILE A 22 -14.67 -4.61 -6.08
C ILE A 22 -13.40 -4.94 -6.88
N HIS A 23 -12.55 -5.83 -6.36
CA HIS A 23 -11.32 -6.22 -7.06
C HIS A 23 -11.58 -7.03 -8.33
N THR A 24 -12.66 -7.83 -8.37
CA THR A 24 -13.10 -8.51 -9.59
C THR A 24 -13.55 -7.50 -10.65
N TYR A 25 -14.25 -6.44 -10.26
CA TYR A 25 -14.60 -5.34 -11.18
C TYR A 25 -13.34 -4.64 -11.72
N PHE A 26 -12.36 -4.36 -10.86
CA PHE A 26 -11.08 -3.76 -11.31
C PHE A 26 -10.30 -4.68 -12.25
N LEU A 27 -10.31 -6.00 -12.02
CA LEU A 27 -9.73 -6.97 -12.94
C LEU A 27 -10.36 -6.88 -14.33
N VAL A 28 -11.69 -6.85 -14.41
CA VAL A 28 -12.39 -6.72 -15.70
C VAL A 28 -12.02 -5.41 -16.38
N TYR A 29 -12.00 -4.29 -15.65
CA TYR A 29 -11.59 -3.00 -16.17
C TYR A 29 -10.15 -2.99 -16.70
N PHE A 30 -9.22 -3.60 -15.95
CA PHE A 30 -7.83 -3.76 -16.36
C PHE A 30 -7.69 -4.59 -17.65
N LEU A 31 -8.40 -5.72 -17.75
CA LEU A 31 -8.37 -6.57 -18.94
C LEU A 31 -8.94 -5.87 -20.18
N LEU A 32 -10.01 -5.10 -20.04
CA LEU A 32 -10.55 -4.28 -21.13
C LEU A 32 -9.53 -3.23 -21.59
N ARG A 33 -8.88 -2.56 -20.66
CA ARG A 33 -7.84 -1.55 -20.95
C ARG A 33 -6.61 -2.17 -21.62
N LEU A 34 -6.18 -3.35 -21.17
CA LEU A 34 -5.09 -4.12 -21.78
C LEU A 34 -5.44 -4.58 -23.21
N GLY A 35 -6.70 -4.97 -23.45
CA GLY A 35 -7.19 -5.36 -24.76
C GLY A 35 -7.33 -4.20 -25.76
N ALA A 36 -7.64 -3.01 -25.27
CA ALA A 36 -7.75 -1.79 -26.07
C ALA A 36 -6.39 -1.12 -26.36
N ALA A 37 -5.33 -1.49 -25.65
CA ALA A 37 -4.01 -0.92 -25.83
C ALA A 37 -3.37 -1.37 -27.16
N VAL A 38 -2.91 -0.40 -27.95
CA VAL A 38 -2.20 -0.63 -29.22
C VAL A 38 -0.89 -1.40 -28.96
N ASP A 39 -0.14 -1.00 -27.94
CA ASP A 39 1.12 -1.63 -27.52
C ASP A 39 0.99 -2.29 -26.14
N ARG A 40 0.64 -3.58 -26.12
CA ARG A 40 0.34 -4.35 -24.89
C ARG A 40 1.50 -4.39 -23.89
N ASN A 41 2.73 -4.54 -24.37
CA ASN A 41 3.91 -4.67 -23.50
C ASN A 41 4.27 -3.34 -22.84
N MET A 42 4.23 -2.24 -23.60
CA MET A 42 4.49 -0.90 -23.07
C MET A 42 3.43 -0.51 -22.03
N PHE A 43 2.19 -0.87 -22.30
CA PHE A 43 1.09 -0.66 -21.36
C PHE A 43 1.28 -1.46 -20.07
N PHE A 44 1.67 -2.73 -20.13
CA PHE A 44 1.88 -3.58 -18.95
C PHE A 44 2.99 -3.04 -18.01
N PHE A 45 4.06 -2.47 -18.57
CA PHE A 45 5.17 -1.89 -17.77
C PHE A 45 4.90 -0.46 -17.29
N LYS A 46 3.72 0.11 -17.53
CA LYS A 46 3.33 1.41 -16.97
C LYS A 46 3.09 1.27 -15.46
N ILE A 47 3.59 2.21 -14.65
CA ILE A 47 3.49 2.18 -13.18
C ILE A 47 2.04 1.99 -12.70
N THR A 48 1.07 2.66 -13.33
CA THR A 48 -0.35 2.54 -12.97
C THR A 48 -0.89 1.12 -13.23
N SER A 49 -0.50 0.51 -14.35
CA SER A 49 -0.88 -0.87 -14.69
C SER A 49 -0.19 -1.90 -13.80
N LEU A 50 1.06 -1.64 -13.40
CA LEU A 50 1.80 -2.49 -12.45
C LEU A 50 1.15 -2.44 -11.06
N VAL A 51 0.74 -1.25 -10.62
CA VAL A 51 -0.05 -1.05 -9.39
C VAL A 51 -1.36 -1.84 -9.43
N ASP A 52 -2.14 -1.73 -10.51
CA ASP A 52 -3.40 -2.47 -10.65
C ASP A 52 -3.17 -3.98 -10.52
N VAL A 53 -2.14 -4.52 -11.18
CA VAL A 53 -1.77 -5.94 -11.12
C VAL A 53 -1.39 -6.35 -9.69
N LEU A 54 -0.55 -5.57 -9.00
CA LEU A 54 -0.13 -5.87 -7.64
C LEU A 54 -1.30 -5.88 -6.66
N THR A 55 -2.22 -4.91 -6.76
CA THR A 55 -3.37 -4.84 -5.86
C THR A 55 -4.36 -5.99 -6.10
N ILE A 56 -4.61 -6.33 -7.37
CA ILE A 56 -5.45 -7.49 -7.73
C ILE A 56 -4.81 -8.80 -7.23
N CYS A 57 -3.51 -9.00 -7.46
CA CYS A 57 -2.84 -10.21 -6.96
C CYS A 57 -2.91 -10.30 -5.44
N GLY A 58 -2.68 -9.18 -4.72
CA GLY A 58 -2.77 -9.13 -3.27
C GLY A 58 -4.16 -9.49 -2.74
N SER A 59 -5.23 -8.97 -3.34
CA SER A 59 -6.60 -9.25 -2.91
C SER A 59 -7.02 -10.69 -3.17
N TYR A 60 -6.62 -11.27 -4.30
CA TYR A 60 -6.91 -12.68 -4.62
C TYR A 60 -6.17 -13.62 -3.66
N VAL A 61 -4.88 -13.37 -3.37
CA VAL A 61 -4.12 -14.18 -2.41
C VAL A 61 -4.76 -14.15 -1.02
N ALA A 62 -5.22 -12.97 -0.57
CA ALA A 62 -5.93 -12.82 0.69
C ALA A 62 -7.27 -13.59 0.73
N ALA A 63 -7.98 -13.68 -0.40
CA ALA A 63 -9.24 -14.41 -0.49
C ALA A 63 -9.08 -15.94 -0.46
N PHE A 64 -7.99 -16.47 -1.03
CA PHE A 64 -7.79 -17.93 -1.16
C PHE A 64 -7.01 -18.57 -0.01
N GLN A 65 -6.30 -17.80 0.82
CA GLN A 65 -5.48 -18.34 1.91
C GLN A 65 -5.96 -17.85 3.29
N PRO A 66 -6.94 -18.53 3.93
CA PRO A 66 -7.52 -18.08 5.22
C PRO A 66 -6.60 -18.29 6.44
N ARG A 67 -5.38 -18.82 6.25
CA ARG A 67 -4.54 -19.36 7.34
C ARG A 67 -3.29 -18.56 7.66
N TYR A 68 -2.87 -17.65 6.77
CA TYR A 68 -1.76 -16.73 7.00
C TYR A 68 -2.25 -15.31 6.72
N HIS A 69 -2.48 -14.53 7.78
CA HIS A 69 -2.82 -13.11 7.67
C HIS A 69 -1.57 -12.28 7.34
N LEU A 70 -1.01 -12.51 6.16
CA LEU A 70 -0.08 -11.55 5.57
C LEU A 70 -0.95 -10.50 4.89
N ASP A 71 -1.48 -9.58 5.70
CA ASP A 71 -2.45 -8.59 5.25
C ASP A 71 -1.75 -7.54 4.38
N LEU A 72 -1.67 -7.82 3.08
CA LEU A 72 -1.21 -6.89 2.04
C LEU A 72 -2.24 -5.77 1.78
N GLY A 73 -3.24 -5.57 2.65
CA GLY A 73 -4.26 -4.54 2.51
C GLY A 73 -3.69 -3.12 2.36
N PHE A 74 -2.47 -2.86 2.83
CA PHE A 74 -1.77 -1.59 2.58
C PHE A 74 -1.48 -1.33 1.09
N LEU A 75 -1.36 -2.38 0.25
CA LEU A 75 -1.22 -2.23 -1.19
C LEU A 75 -2.46 -1.57 -1.80
N ARG A 76 -3.64 -1.63 -1.16
CA ARG A 76 -4.84 -0.90 -1.62
C ARG A 76 -4.64 0.61 -1.62
N ALA A 77 -3.74 1.16 -0.80
CA ALA A 77 -3.38 2.57 -0.86
C ALA A 77 -2.74 2.96 -2.20
N LEU A 78 -2.16 2.01 -2.94
CA LEU A 78 -1.66 2.24 -4.31
C LEU A 78 -2.80 2.56 -5.30
N ASN A 79 -4.05 2.22 -5.00
CA ASN A 79 -5.16 2.58 -5.90
C ASN A 79 -5.49 4.09 -5.83
N ILE A 80 -5.03 4.81 -4.80
CA ILE A 80 -5.19 6.28 -4.69
C ILE A 80 -4.44 7.00 -5.81
N PHE A 81 -3.41 6.38 -6.41
CA PHE A 81 -2.68 6.96 -7.54
C PHE A 81 -3.57 7.21 -8.76
N ASN A 82 -4.65 6.44 -8.93
CA ASN A 82 -5.59 6.61 -10.04
C ASN A 82 -6.67 7.67 -9.74
N PHE A 83 -6.75 8.21 -8.51
CA PHE A 83 -7.79 9.16 -8.10
C PHE A 83 -7.69 10.51 -8.81
N GLY A 84 -6.46 10.97 -9.08
CA GLY A 84 -6.17 12.19 -9.83
C GLY A 84 -6.77 12.21 -11.23
N GLU A 85 -6.54 11.11 -11.98
CA GLU A 85 -7.11 10.92 -13.31
C GLU A 85 -8.64 10.89 -13.27
N VAL A 86 -9.24 10.25 -12.25
CA VAL A 86 -10.71 10.18 -12.09
C VAL A 86 -11.32 11.56 -11.88
N LEU A 87 -10.72 12.42 -11.04
CA LEU A 87 -11.23 13.78 -10.81
C LEU A 87 -11.16 14.66 -12.06
N ASN A 88 -10.13 14.48 -12.88
CA ASN A 88 -10.00 15.14 -14.18
C ASN A 88 -11.13 14.69 -15.12
N TYR A 89 -11.36 13.37 -15.25
CA TYR A 89 -12.44 12.83 -16.08
C TYR A 89 -13.85 13.29 -15.65
N MET A 90 -14.06 13.51 -14.35
CA MET A 90 -15.34 14.01 -13.81
C MET A 90 -15.58 15.50 -14.07
N GLY A 91 -14.62 16.22 -14.68
CA GLY A 91 -14.75 17.64 -15.01
C GLY A 91 -14.71 18.59 -13.80
N ILE A 92 -14.34 18.08 -12.62
CA ILE A 92 -14.30 18.86 -11.36
C ILE A 92 -13.08 19.78 -11.34
N LEU A 93 -11.96 19.34 -11.94
CA LEU A 93 -10.72 20.09 -11.98
C LEU A 93 -10.53 20.68 -13.38
N SER A 94 -10.83 21.97 -13.53
CA SER A 94 -10.77 22.66 -14.84
C SER A 94 -9.40 23.26 -15.17
N SER A 95 -8.48 23.32 -14.19
CA SER A 95 -7.16 23.94 -14.35
C SER A 95 -6.04 22.92 -14.15
N ASN A 96 -5.10 22.87 -15.10
CA ASN A 96 -3.96 21.95 -15.09
C ASN A 96 -3.11 22.08 -13.82
N HIS A 97 -2.91 23.29 -13.30
CA HIS A 97 -2.15 23.50 -12.06
C HIS A 97 -2.85 22.94 -10.81
N VAL A 98 -4.18 22.99 -10.77
CA VAL A 98 -4.94 22.44 -9.64
C VAL A 98 -4.89 20.91 -9.70
N ILE A 99 -4.96 20.32 -10.90
CA ILE A 99 -4.79 18.87 -11.11
C ILE A 99 -3.43 18.43 -10.60
N GLU A 100 -2.36 19.07 -11.06
CA GLU A 100 -0.99 18.71 -10.67
C GLU A 100 -0.78 18.81 -9.15
N THR A 101 -1.30 19.86 -8.51
CA THR A 101 -1.17 20.05 -7.05
C THR A 101 -1.94 18.97 -6.28
N VAL A 102 -3.16 18.64 -6.72
CA VAL A 102 -3.99 17.60 -6.10
C VAL A 102 -3.35 16.22 -6.27
N ASP A 103 -2.82 15.93 -7.45
CA ASP A 103 -2.16 14.66 -7.76
C ASP A 103 -0.91 14.47 -6.90
N VAL A 104 -0.06 15.49 -6.79
CA VAL A 104 1.14 15.44 -5.93
C VAL A 104 0.77 15.21 -4.47
N PHE A 105 -0.27 15.86 -3.97
CA PHE A 105 -0.75 15.66 -2.59
C PHE A 105 -1.22 14.21 -2.34
N PHE A 106 -2.03 13.66 -3.24
CA PHE A 106 -2.51 12.28 -3.13
C PHE A 106 -1.38 11.26 -3.31
N ILE A 107 -0.39 11.53 -4.17
CA ILE A 107 0.81 10.70 -4.35
C ILE A 107 1.64 10.68 -3.07
N MET A 108 1.88 11.84 -2.43
CA MET A 108 2.61 11.90 -1.16
C MET A 108 1.89 11.12 -0.05
N PHE A 109 0.57 11.28 0.05
CA PHE A 109 -0.25 10.54 1.02
C PHE A 109 -0.22 9.03 0.76
N ALA A 110 -0.34 8.61 -0.50
CA ALA A 110 -0.28 7.21 -0.89
C ALA A 110 1.12 6.61 -0.62
N MET A 111 2.19 7.34 -0.92
CA MET A 111 3.56 6.93 -0.63
C MET A 111 3.78 6.68 0.87
N TRP A 112 3.28 7.57 1.74
CA TRP A 112 3.35 7.39 3.19
C TRP A 112 2.60 6.13 3.67
N MET A 113 1.38 5.91 3.18
CA MET A 113 0.58 4.74 3.53
C MET A 113 1.22 3.42 3.08
N VAL A 114 1.72 3.38 1.84
CA VAL A 114 2.41 2.21 1.29
C VAL A 114 3.69 1.94 2.08
N ALA A 115 4.46 2.99 2.37
CA ALA A 115 5.68 2.86 3.14
C ALA A 115 5.41 2.32 4.56
N SER A 116 4.31 2.74 5.19
CA SER A 116 3.88 2.25 6.50
C SER A 116 3.53 0.77 6.47
N GLY A 117 2.82 0.35 5.42
CA GLY A 117 2.51 -1.05 5.18
C GLY A 117 3.74 -1.93 4.97
N LEU A 118 4.72 -1.44 4.21
CA LEU A 118 5.97 -2.15 3.97
C LEU A 118 6.78 -2.33 5.27
N ILE A 119 6.94 -1.29 6.09
CA ILE A 119 7.66 -1.44 7.35
C ILE A 119 6.91 -2.34 8.35
N HIS A 120 5.58 -2.24 8.40
CA HIS A 120 4.75 -3.15 9.21
C HIS A 120 4.97 -4.60 8.78
N LEU A 121 4.99 -4.87 7.48
CA LEU A 121 5.26 -6.20 6.93
C LEU A 121 6.68 -6.69 7.28
N ILE A 122 7.70 -5.85 7.08
CA ILE A 122 9.10 -6.20 7.37
C ILE A 122 9.29 -6.53 8.86
N ILE A 123 8.68 -5.74 9.75
CA ILE A 123 8.76 -5.94 11.20
C ILE A 123 8.05 -7.23 11.62
N HIS A 124 6.89 -7.53 11.02
CA HIS A 124 6.12 -8.73 11.33
C HIS A 124 6.77 -10.01 10.77
N LEU A 125 7.42 -9.93 9.61
CA LEU A 125 8.17 -11.04 9.02
C LEU A 125 9.48 -11.32 9.77
N GLY A 126 10.14 -10.30 10.29
CA GLY A 126 11.44 -10.43 10.94
C GLY A 126 12.59 -10.68 9.95
N ASP A 127 13.79 -10.91 10.48
CA ASP A 127 14.96 -11.23 9.68
C ASP A 127 14.96 -12.74 9.37
N PHE A 128 14.79 -13.12 8.09
CA PHE A 128 14.66 -14.51 7.64
C PHE A 128 15.91 -15.38 7.90
N TRP A 129 17.05 -14.76 8.22
CA TRP A 129 18.33 -15.43 8.40
C TRP A 129 18.66 -15.73 9.87
N GLU A 130 17.96 -15.11 10.82
CA GLU A 130 18.23 -15.27 12.24
C GLU A 130 17.18 -16.20 12.86
N GLU A 131 17.62 -17.30 13.50
CA GLU A 131 16.69 -18.31 14.05
C GLU A 131 15.85 -17.73 15.20
N ASP A 132 16.42 -16.79 15.97
CA ASP A 132 15.71 -16.00 16.98
C ASP A 132 14.96 -14.84 16.32
N HIS A 133 13.72 -15.12 15.92
CA HIS A 133 12.82 -14.12 15.35
C HIS A 133 12.42 -13.10 16.42
N LYS A 134 13.11 -11.96 16.46
CA LYS A 134 12.68 -10.77 17.22
C LYS A 134 11.54 -10.07 16.49
N ALA A 135 10.39 -10.73 16.38
CA ALA A 135 9.19 -10.15 15.80
C ALA A 135 8.61 -9.11 16.77
N LEU A 136 8.76 -7.82 16.47
CA LEU A 136 8.02 -6.78 17.18
C LEU A 136 6.58 -6.78 16.68
N GLN A 137 5.63 -6.72 17.60
CA GLN A 137 4.21 -6.62 17.28
C GLN A 137 3.80 -5.14 17.32
N TRP A 138 4.08 -4.42 16.23
CA TRP A 138 3.59 -3.06 16.05
C TRP A 138 2.26 -3.11 15.30
N ASN A 139 1.30 -2.29 15.70
CA ASN A 139 0.11 -2.13 14.88
C ASN A 139 0.43 -1.28 13.64
N TYR A 140 -0.38 -1.40 12.60
CA TYR A 140 -0.26 -0.57 11.40
C TYR A 140 -0.28 0.94 11.71
N LEU A 141 -1.09 1.37 12.69
CA LEU A 141 -1.15 2.77 13.10
C LEU A 141 0.14 3.26 13.78
N ASP A 142 0.81 2.39 14.54
CA ASP A 142 2.11 2.71 15.16
C ASP A 142 3.18 2.88 14.08
N CYS A 143 3.12 2.06 13.02
CA CYS A 143 3.98 2.19 11.84
C CYS A 143 3.72 3.51 11.07
N CYS A 144 2.45 3.90 10.92
CA CYS A 144 2.07 5.18 10.31
C CYS A 144 2.62 6.36 11.10
N TYR A 145 2.47 6.31 12.43
CA TYR A 145 3.01 7.31 13.35
C TYR A 145 4.53 7.41 13.23
N PHE A 146 5.23 6.28 13.33
CA PHE A 146 6.68 6.21 13.22
C PHE A 146 7.18 6.82 11.90
N LEU A 147 6.57 6.48 10.77
CA LEU A 147 6.96 7.04 9.48
C LEU A 147 6.60 8.52 9.34
N LEU A 148 5.49 8.98 9.91
CA LEU A 148 5.12 10.40 9.88
C LEU A 148 6.12 11.25 10.69
N VAL A 149 6.54 10.76 11.87
CA VAL A 149 7.56 11.39 12.71
C VAL A 149 8.94 11.38 12.02
N THR A 150 9.24 10.31 11.29
CA THR A 150 10.50 10.17 10.54
C THR A 150 10.52 11.07 9.30
N MET A 151 9.43 11.12 8.53
CA MET A 151 9.28 11.96 7.35
C MET A 151 9.27 13.45 7.71
N SER A 152 8.70 13.81 8.86
CA SER A 152 8.77 15.19 9.39
C SER A 152 10.12 15.53 10.01
N THR A 153 11.09 14.61 10.00
CA THR A 153 12.44 14.76 10.59
C THR A 153 12.46 15.06 12.10
N VAL A 154 11.36 14.80 12.80
CA VAL A 154 11.26 15.01 14.26
C VAL A 154 12.02 13.91 15.01
N GLY A 155 11.79 12.64 14.64
CA GLY A 155 12.55 11.50 15.15
C GLY A 155 12.54 11.33 16.68
N PHE A 156 11.37 11.18 17.31
CA PHE A 156 11.25 11.01 18.77
C PHE A 156 12.05 9.83 19.34
N GLY A 157 12.23 8.75 18.57
CA GLY A 157 13.02 7.58 18.96
C GLY A 157 12.32 6.63 19.94
N ASP A 158 11.02 6.79 20.13
CA ASP A 158 10.15 5.91 20.91
C ASP A 158 9.88 4.57 20.20
N PHE A 159 9.64 4.64 18.88
CA PHE A 159 9.58 3.48 17.99
C PHE A 159 10.82 3.45 17.09
N TYR A 160 11.48 2.29 17.01
CA TYR A 160 12.57 2.05 16.06
C TYR A 160 12.66 0.57 15.68
N PRO A 161 12.94 0.24 14.40
CA PRO A 161 13.08 -1.14 13.97
C PRO A 161 14.36 -1.75 14.58
N VAL A 162 14.21 -2.91 15.21
CA VAL A 162 15.33 -3.69 15.77
C VAL A 162 15.89 -4.68 14.74
N THR A 163 15.15 -5.00 13.68
CA THR A 163 15.57 -5.91 12.61
C THR A 163 16.56 -5.24 11.65
N ILE A 164 17.45 -6.03 11.05
CA ILE A 164 18.41 -5.55 10.05
C ILE A 164 17.66 -5.08 8.81
N LEU A 165 16.66 -5.85 8.34
CA LEU A 165 15.84 -5.48 7.19
C LEU A 165 15.05 -4.18 7.44
N GLY A 166 14.50 -4.01 8.64
CA GLY A 166 13.77 -2.79 9.01
C GLY A 166 14.67 -1.56 9.05
N ARG A 167 15.90 -1.70 9.57
CA ARG A 167 16.88 -0.60 9.57
C ARG A 167 17.33 -0.23 8.16
N LEU A 168 17.62 -1.22 7.31
CA LEU A 168 17.97 -0.98 5.91
C LEU A 168 16.85 -0.26 5.14
N TYR A 169 15.60 -0.68 5.36
CA TYR A 169 14.45 -0.03 4.78
C TYR A 169 14.38 1.45 5.14
N ILE A 170 14.55 1.80 6.42
CA ILE A 170 14.51 3.20 6.88
C ILE A 170 15.68 4.03 6.33
N CYS A 171 16.88 3.45 6.23
CA CYS A 171 18.02 4.12 5.60
C CYS A 171 17.75 4.53 4.14
N VAL A 172 17.01 3.72 3.40
CA VAL A 172 16.61 4.03 2.01
C VAL A 172 15.40 4.96 1.98
N PHE A 173 14.46 4.80 2.90
CA PHE A 173 13.22 5.58 2.93
C PHE A 173 13.44 7.06 3.26
N ILE A 174 14.32 7.39 4.22
CA ILE A 174 14.57 8.78 4.65
C ILE A 174 14.96 9.71 3.48
N PRO A 175 15.99 9.42 2.65
CA PRO A 175 16.35 10.30 1.54
C PRO A 175 15.23 10.44 0.50
N VAL A 176 14.48 9.36 0.24
CA VAL A 176 13.32 9.40 -0.68
C VAL A 176 12.23 10.31 -0.12
N ALA A 177 11.89 10.16 1.16
CA ALA A 177 10.86 10.95 1.82
C ALA A 177 11.19 12.45 1.84
N ILE A 178 12.46 12.80 2.08
CA ILE A 178 12.94 14.19 2.07
C ILE A 178 12.86 14.79 0.66
N VAL A 179 13.22 14.03 -0.38
CA VAL A 179 13.11 14.48 -1.77
C VAL A 179 11.65 14.69 -2.16
N SER A 180 10.77 13.76 -1.79
CA SER A 180 9.32 13.87 -2.07
C SER A 180 8.66 15.07 -1.39
N LEU A 181 9.13 15.47 -0.20
CA LEU A 181 8.59 16.64 0.51
C LEU A 181 9.04 17.98 -0.09
N ARG A 182 10.06 17.96 -0.95
CA ARG A 182 10.60 19.16 -1.61
C ARG A 182 9.95 19.42 -2.98
N MET A 183 9.28 18.43 -3.57
CA MET A 183 8.54 18.58 -4.83
C MET A 183 7.16 19.15 -4.59
#